data_AF-A0A2T6FE89-F1
#
_entry.id   AF-A0A2T6FE89-F1
#
_cell.length_a   1.000
_cell.length_b   1.000
_cell.length_c   1.000
_cell.angle_alpha   90.00
_cell.angle_beta   90.00
_cell.angle_gamma   90.00
#
_symmetry.space_group_name_H-M   'P 1'
#
loop_
_entity.id
_entity.type
_entity.pdbx_description
1 polymer ?
#
loop_
_entity_poly.entity_id
_entity_poly.type
_entity_poly.pdbx_seq_one_letter_code
_entity_poly.pdbx_strand_id
1 'polypeptide(L)'
;MKAKLILLKLSLIALFILSGCGNMFTKNKTKFDWLAQESAPKNFYMRVIEGTFYYHDQDGGLYIPTAAKIGYSWGEGESVHVVGDDFKALPDRVDIRFYSFWENKLYHGSFELPYEKILKLFKEGVAQDKELPTFRYIVVGMAPGGAVAVWVSGRETREVFFGYAKPYEDDMRDPLGSPIKNTLEYAQRNLKYLNVDIYERIKKEGVPFGIWEKYRKAYPWSFASSPGKQLGSFGVSFFNGESYRINTPFKENYADKPVPSGIGFTTLFPDNKTKYVYGINFDYAETAEAMEKLGTNGQEITLLINPILPKTKSTISLTNGKETIELKKITHDD
;
A
#
# COMPACT_ATOMS: atom_id res chain seq x y z
N MET A 1 30.16 -23.67 56.91
CA MET A 1 30.81 -22.73 55.96
C MET A 1 30.75 -23.15 54.48
N LYS A 2 29.99 -24.20 54.09
CA LYS A 2 29.85 -24.64 52.69
C LYS A 2 28.46 -24.39 52.06
N ALA A 3 27.42 -24.10 52.86
CA ALA A 3 26.06 -23.84 52.34
C ALA A 3 25.82 -22.38 51.90
N LYS A 4 26.50 -21.39 52.51
CA LYS A 4 26.38 -19.97 52.12
C LYS A 4 27.08 -19.62 50.80
N LEU A 5 27.98 -20.48 50.31
CA LEU A 5 28.72 -20.24 49.06
C LEU A 5 27.99 -20.79 47.81
N ILE A 6 26.99 -21.65 47.99
CA ILE A 6 26.21 -22.23 46.88
C ILE A 6 25.03 -21.31 46.51
N LEU A 7 24.39 -20.65 47.48
CA LEU A 7 23.35 -19.66 47.18
C LEU A 7 23.89 -18.40 46.46
N LEU A 8 25.15 -18.03 46.69
CA LEU A 8 25.77 -16.88 46.01
C LEU A 8 26.17 -17.19 44.55
N LYS A 9 26.32 -18.48 44.18
CA LYS A 9 26.60 -18.89 42.80
C LYS A 9 25.34 -19.11 41.96
N LEU A 10 24.19 -19.42 42.58
CA LEU A 10 22.90 -19.49 41.88
C LEU A 10 22.26 -18.12 41.65
N SER A 11 22.59 -17.09 42.44
CA SER A 11 22.09 -15.72 42.19
C SER A 11 22.85 -14.99 41.08
N LEU A 12 24.04 -15.45 40.68
CA LEU A 12 24.81 -14.85 39.58
C LEU A 12 24.44 -15.40 38.20
N ILE A 13 23.80 -16.57 38.13
CA ILE A 13 23.35 -17.19 36.87
C ILE A 13 21.94 -16.71 36.49
N ALA A 14 21.15 -16.24 37.46
CA ALA A 14 19.83 -15.66 37.22
C ALA A 14 19.87 -14.19 36.72
N LEU A 15 21.02 -13.51 36.74
CA LEU A 15 21.16 -12.14 36.24
C LEU A 15 21.55 -12.04 34.75
N PHE A 16 21.81 -13.16 34.07
CA PHE A 16 22.16 -13.17 32.64
C PHE A 16 20.96 -13.35 31.69
N ILE A 17 19.72 -13.42 32.20
CA ILE A 17 18.51 -13.62 31.38
C ILE A 17 17.67 -12.32 31.25
N LEU A 18 18.13 -11.19 31.79
CA LEU A 18 17.40 -9.91 31.76
C LEU A 18 18.10 -8.79 30.98
N SER A 19 19.03 -9.13 30.09
CA SER A 19 19.68 -8.18 29.16
C SER A 19 19.32 -8.48 27.71
N GLY A 20 18.05 -8.84 27.43
CA GLY A 20 17.53 -9.12 26.09
C GLY A 20 16.71 -7.98 25.47
N CYS A 21 16.56 -6.84 26.16
CA CYS A 21 15.89 -5.65 25.64
C CYS A 21 16.85 -4.47 25.79
N GLY A 22 17.24 -3.86 24.66
CA GLY A 22 18.04 -2.63 24.66
C GLY A 22 19.51 -2.84 24.34
N ASN A 23 19.82 -3.28 23.11
CA ASN A 23 20.93 -2.78 22.30
C ASN A 23 21.04 -3.61 21.02
N MET A 24 20.22 -3.29 20.02
CA MET A 24 20.44 -3.79 18.66
C MET A 24 20.23 -2.70 17.62
N PHE A 25 20.75 -1.50 17.88
CA PHE A 25 21.09 -0.60 16.77
C PHE A 25 22.53 -0.90 16.39
N THR A 26 22.66 -1.70 15.34
CA THR A 26 23.95 -1.90 14.66
C THR A 26 24.55 -0.53 14.35
N LYS A 27 25.88 -0.40 14.46
CA LYS A 27 26.66 0.82 14.11
C LYS A 27 26.45 1.30 12.66
N ASN A 28 25.59 0.66 11.88
CA ASN A 28 25.42 0.89 10.46
C ASN A 28 24.08 1.58 10.17
N LYS A 29 24.11 2.85 9.73
CA LYS A 29 22.93 3.70 9.50
C LYS A 29 22.13 3.35 8.23
N THR A 30 22.37 2.19 7.62
CA THR A 30 21.82 1.78 6.32
C THR A 30 21.15 0.39 6.33
N LYS A 31 21.04 -0.25 7.51
CA LYS A 31 20.29 -1.50 7.69
C LYS A 31 19.02 -1.26 8.50
N PHE A 32 17.94 -1.91 8.11
CA PHE A 32 16.61 -1.73 8.69
C PHE A 32 15.91 -3.09 8.85
N ASP A 33 14.97 -3.17 9.79
CA ASP A 33 14.04 -4.28 9.91
C ASP A 33 12.90 -4.12 8.89
N TRP A 34 12.91 -4.95 7.85
CA TRP A 34 11.87 -4.95 6.82
C TRP A 34 11.64 -6.32 6.20
N LEU A 35 10.43 -6.55 5.68
CA LEU A 35 10.06 -7.76 4.94
C LEU A 35 9.54 -7.43 3.54
N ALA A 36 9.73 -8.36 2.61
CA ALA A 36 9.20 -8.27 1.26
C ALA A 36 7.75 -8.74 1.21
N GLN A 37 6.92 -8.06 0.41
CA GLN A 37 5.55 -8.48 0.13
C GLN A 37 5.21 -8.25 -1.35
N GLU A 38 4.15 -8.90 -1.78
CA GLU A 38 3.55 -8.78 -3.09
C GLU A 38 2.11 -8.23 -3.00
N SER A 39 1.69 -7.52 -4.04
CA SER A 39 0.37 -6.89 -4.15
C SER A 39 -0.17 -7.02 -5.57
N ALA A 40 -1.48 -7.15 -5.72
CA ALA A 40 -2.14 -7.08 -7.02
C ALA A 40 -3.51 -6.40 -6.90
N PRO A 41 -3.97 -5.72 -7.96
CA PRO A 41 -5.21 -4.98 -7.87
C PRO A 41 -6.41 -5.89 -7.66
N LYS A 42 -7.37 -5.38 -6.89
CA LYS A 42 -8.60 -6.11 -6.56
C LYS A 42 -9.27 -6.66 -7.82
N ASN A 43 -9.54 -7.96 -7.81
CA ASN A 43 -10.17 -8.73 -8.90
C ASN A 43 -9.28 -8.97 -10.14
N PHE A 44 -8.07 -8.42 -10.20
CA PHE A 44 -7.12 -8.66 -11.27
C PHE A 44 -6.04 -9.60 -10.78
N TYR A 45 -6.41 -10.87 -10.67
CA TYR A 45 -5.55 -11.87 -10.06
C TYR A 45 -4.20 -11.96 -10.78
N MET A 46 -3.15 -12.06 -9.96
CA MET A 46 -1.77 -12.29 -10.37
C MET A 46 -1.18 -13.47 -9.62
N ARG A 47 -0.08 -14.01 -10.13
CA ARG A 47 0.75 -14.96 -9.40
C ARG A 47 2.20 -14.61 -9.60
N VAL A 48 2.94 -14.46 -8.50
CA VAL A 48 4.40 -14.37 -8.55
C VAL A 48 4.94 -15.75 -8.92
N ILE A 49 5.74 -15.80 -9.97
CA ILE A 49 6.51 -16.99 -10.38
C ILE A 49 7.82 -17.02 -9.62
N GLU A 50 8.52 -15.88 -9.62
CA GLU A 50 9.77 -15.66 -8.92
C GLU A 50 9.96 -14.15 -8.74
N GLY A 51 10.54 -13.73 -7.62
CA GLY A 51 10.92 -12.34 -7.46
C GLY A 51 11.95 -12.14 -6.35
N THR A 52 12.83 -11.16 -6.52
CA THR A 52 13.84 -10.78 -5.53
C THR A 52 14.03 -9.28 -5.49
N PHE A 53 14.04 -8.72 -4.28
CA PHE A 53 14.60 -7.39 -4.00
C PHE A 53 16.09 -7.53 -3.70
N TYR A 54 16.95 -7.07 -4.60
CA TYR A 54 18.40 -7.13 -4.43
C TYR A 54 18.88 -6.03 -3.51
N TYR A 55 19.72 -6.38 -2.54
CA TYR A 55 20.29 -5.43 -1.60
C TYR A 55 21.24 -4.46 -2.29
N HIS A 56 21.30 -3.23 -1.77
CA HIS A 56 22.17 -2.21 -2.34
C HIS A 56 23.63 -2.66 -2.45
N ASP A 57 24.18 -2.47 -3.65
CA ASP A 57 25.55 -2.83 -4.05
C ASP A 57 25.90 -4.31 -3.81
N GLN A 58 24.91 -5.22 -3.89
CA GLN A 58 25.09 -6.65 -3.64
C GLN A 58 24.36 -7.53 -4.66
N ASP A 59 24.88 -8.74 -4.86
CA ASP A 59 24.23 -9.78 -5.69
C ASP A 59 23.14 -10.54 -4.91
N GLY A 60 23.17 -10.48 -3.58
CA GLY A 60 22.17 -11.09 -2.70
C GLY A 60 20.95 -10.19 -2.51
N GLY A 61 19.82 -10.80 -2.14
CA GLY A 61 18.57 -10.08 -1.92
C GLY A 61 17.60 -10.82 -1.01
N LEU A 62 16.43 -10.21 -0.82
CA LEU A 62 15.29 -10.83 -0.15
C LEU A 62 14.28 -11.28 -1.21
N TYR A 63 13.94 -12.56 -1.21
CA TYR A 63 12.92 -13.09 -2.13
C TYR A 63 11.54 -12.51 -1.81
N ILE A 64 10.72 -12.38 -2.85
CA ILE A 64 9.33 -11.94 -2.76
C ILE A 64 8.44 -13.18 -2.62
N PRO A 65 7.48 -13.23 -1.67
CA PRO A 65 6.65 -14.41 -1.50
C PRO A 65 5.91 -14.84 -2.77
N THR A 66 5.90 -16.14 -3.02
CA THR A 66 5.29 -16.75 -4.22
C THR A 66 3.96 -17.39 -3.87
N ALA A 67 2.95 -16.57 -3.57
CA ALA A 67 1.60 -17.07 -3.32
C ALA A 67 0.99 -17.70 -4.59
N ALA A 68 0.09 -18.67 -4.40
CA ALA A 68 -0.59 -19.36 -5.51
C ALA A 68 -1.42 -18.40 -6.38
N LYS A 69 -1.94 -17.33 -5.78
CA LYS A 69 -2.77 -16.31 -6.39
C LYS A 69 -2.89 -15.12 -5.43
N ILE A 70 -2.73 -13.92 -5.95
CA ILE A 70 -2.94 -12.64 -5.26
C ILE A 70 -3.94 -11.77 -6.03
N GLY A 71 -4.44 -10.68 -5.47
CA GLY A 71 -5.32 -9.71 -6.15
C GLY A 71 -6.47 -9.19 -5.30
N TYR A 72 -6.18 -8.82 -4.05
CA TYR A 72 -7.14 -8.27 -3.09
C TYR A 72 -7.08 -6.75 -3.00
N SER A 73 -5.89 -6.13 -3.11
CA SER A 73 -5.71 -4.69 -2.91
C SER A 73 -4.42 -4.18 -3.57
N TRP A 74 -4.50 -3.02 -4.24
CA TRP A 74 -3.36 -2.38 -4.92
C TRP A 74 -2.59 -1.48 -3.95
N GLY A 75 -1.30 -1.76 -3.73
CA GLY A 75 -0.44 -1.03 -2.79
C GLY A 75 -0.39 -1.60 -1.38
N GLU A 76 -1.20 -2.61 -1.08
CA GLU A 76 -1.19 -3.35 0.19
C GLU A 76 -0.63 -4.75 -0.02
N GLY A 77 0.33 -5.15 0.82
CA GLY A 77 0.96 -6.47 0.74
C GLY A 77 0.06 -7.60 1.25
N GLU A 78 0.04 -8.72 0.53
CA GLU A 78 -0.87 -9.84 0.82
C GLU A 78 -0.23 -10.95 1.66
N SER A 79 1.05 -11.24 1.45
CA SER A 79 1.78 -12.27 2.21
C SER A 79 2.92 -11.67 3.02
N VAL A 80 3.33 -12.37 4.07
CA VAL A 80 4.52 -12.05 4.87
C VAL A 80 5.26 -13.33 5.20
N HIS A 81 6.50 -13.44 4.76
CA HIS A 81 7.41 -14.51 5.20
C HIS A 81 8.53 -13.91 6.05
N VAL A 82 8.64 -14.33 7.32
CA VAL A 82 9.69 -13.89 8.23
C VAL A 82 10.95 -14.69 7.96
N VAL A 83 11.83 -14.16 7.11
CA VAL A 83 13.03 -14.84 6.61
C VAL A 83 14.22 -13.88 6.49
N GLY A 84 15.43 -14.45 6.64
CA GLY A 84 16.70 -13.70 6.67
C GLY A 84 16.93 -12.94 7.98
N ASP A 85 18.04 -12.21 8.06
CA ASP A 85 18.39 -11.39 9.23
C ASP A 85 17.34 -10.31 9.48
N ASP A 86 17.00 -10.02 10.74
CA ASP A 86 16.08 -8.92 11.08
C ASP A 86 16.54 -7.61 10.43
N PHE A 87 17.78 -7.19 10.68
CA PHE A 87 18.35 -5.98 10.11
C PHE A 87 19.16 -6.25 8.84
N LYS A 88 18.61 -5.84 7.70
CA LYS A 88 19.23 -6.02 6.38
C LYS A 88 19.26 -4.74 5.56
N ALA A 89 20.09 -4.72 4.54
CA ALA A 89 20.23 -3.56 3.65
C ALA A 89 18.91 -3.31 2.90
N LEU A 90 18.66 -2.05 2.53
CA LEU A 90 17.55 -1.72 1.64
C LEU A 90 17.91 -2.09 0.19
N PRO A 91 16.91 -2.37 -0.65
CA PRO A 91 17.17 -2.73 -2.03
C PRO A 91 17.38 -1.52 -2.93
N ASP A 92 18.19 -1.70 -3.96
CA ASP A 92 18.34 -0.78 -5.09
C ASP A 92 17.85 -1.36 -6.41
N ARG A 93 17.44 -2.63 -6.44
CA ARG A 93 16.89 -3.29 -7.62
C ARG A 93 15.82 -4.31 -7.25
N VAL A 94 14.85 -4.50 -8.14
CA VAL A 94 13.89 -5.61 -8.08
C VAL A 94 13.88 -6.37 -9.41
N ASP A 95 13.90 -7.70 -9.34
CA ASP A 95 13.58 -8.57 -10.46
C ASP A 95 12.30 -9.35 -10.12
N ILE A 96 11.36 -9.39 -11.05
CA ILE A 96 10.04 -9.99 -10.83
C ILE A 96 9.54 -10.68 -12.10
N ARG A 97 9.12 -11.93 -11.94
CA ARG A 97 8.39 -12.74 -12.92
C ARG A 97 7.01 -13.05 -12.37
N PHE A 98 5.98 -12.75 -13.14
CA PHE A 98 4.61 -12.95 -12.70
C PHE A 98 3.68 -13.36 -13.84
N TYR A 99 2.55 -13.92 -13.47
CA TYR A 99 1.53 -14.41 -14.37
C TYR A 99 0.22 -13.65 -14.15
N SER A 100 -0.36 -13.15 -15.24
CA SER A 100 -1.67 -12.48 -15.26
C SER A 100 -2.76 -13.46 -15.67
N PHE A 101 -3.71 -13.70 -14.75
CA PHE A 101 -4.77 -14.68 -14.96
C PHE A 101 -5.77 -14.24 -16.03
N TRP A 102 -6.11 -12.96 -16.09
CA TRP A 102 -7.03 -12.44 -17.10
C TRP A 102 -6.44 -12.45 -18.50
N GLU A 103 -5.13 -12.33 -18.61
CA GLU A 103 -4.42 -12.27 -19.89
C GLU A 103 -3.87 -13.63 -20.33
N ASN A 104 -3.85 -14.62 -19.43
CA ASN A 104 -3.15 -15.89 -19.62
C ASN A 104 -1.71 -15.68 -20.13
N LYS A 105 -0.96 -14.79 -19.46
CA LYS A 105 0.32 -14.29 -19.95
C LYS A 105 1.34 -14.11 -18.83
N LEU A 106 2.59 -14.43 -19.14
CA LEU A 106 3.75 -14.24 -18.28
C LEU A 106 4.44 -12.91 -18.57
N TYR A 107 4.97 -12.28 -17.52
CA TYR A 107 5.66 -11.00 -17.55
C TYR A 107 6.96 -11.05 -16.75
N HIS A 108 8.03 -10.47 -17.27
CA HIS A 108 9.32 -10.31 -16.60
C HIS A 108 9.74 -8.85 -16.61
N GLY A 109 10.11 -8.34 -15.44
CA GLY A 109 10.69 -7.01 -15.28
C GLY A 109 11.89 -7.04 -14.34
N SER A 110 12.91 -6.27 -14.69
CA SER A 110 14.07 -6.00 -13.85
C SER A 110 14.26 -4.50 -13.81
N PHE A 111 14.22 -3.91 -12.61
CA PHE A 111 14.12 -2.46 -12.44
C PHE A 111 15.08 -1.96 -11.35
N GLU A 112 15.80 -0.90 -11.67
CA GLU A 112 16.50 -0.08 -10.68
C GLU A 112 15.48 0.69 -9.84
N LEU A 113 15.68 0.68 -8.53
CA LEU A 113 14.87 1.37 -7.54
C LEU A 113 15.60 2.64 -7.06
N PRO A 114 14.88 3.71 -6.73
CA PRO A 114 15.51 4.94 -6.25
C PRO A 114 15.98 4.79 -4.81
N TYR A 115 17.16 4.16 -4.62
CA TYR A 115 17.74 3.83 -3.32
C TYR A 115 17.75 5.00 -2.34
N GLU A 116 18.20 6.19 -2.77
CA GLU A 116 18.26 7.37 -1.90
C GLU A 116 16.88 7.82 -1.39
N LYS A 117 15.83 7.68 -2.23
CA LYS A 117 14.44 7.97 -1.82
C LYS A 117 13.97 6.97 -0.76
N ILE A 118 14.23 5.68 -0.98
CA ILE A 118 13.86 4.60 -0.05
C ILE A 118 14.61 4.78 1.29
N LEU A 119 15.92 5.01 1.23
CA LEU A 119 16.77 5.23 2.40
C LEU A 119 16.31 6.43 3.23
N LYS A 120 15.96 7.54 2.56
CA LYS A 120 15.42 8.73 3.22
C LYS A 120 14.12 8.42 3.97
N LEU A 121 13.16 7.75 3.32
CA LEU A 121 11.87 7.39 3.94
C LEU A 121 12.05 6.49 5.16
N PHE A 122 12.90 5.47 5.08
CA PHE A 122 13.19 4.58 6.22
C PHE A 122 13.87 5.32 7.38
N LYS A 123 14.84 6.20 7.09
CA LYS A 123 15.48 7.04 8.13
C LYS A 123 14.49 7.97 8.81
N GLU A 124 13.62 8.63 8.04
CA GLU A 124 12.57 9.51 8.56
C GLU A 124 11.57 8.73 9.43
N GLY A 125 11.16 7.54 8.98
CA GLY A 125 10.25 6.67 9.73
C GLY A 125 10.82 6.23 11.09
N VAL A 126 12.11 5.87 11.15
CA VAL A 126 12.80 5.54 12.41
C VAL A 126 13.00 6.78 13.29
N ALA A 127 13.27 7.95 12.68
CA ALA A 127 13.46 9.20 13.43
C ALA A 127 12.16 9.68 14.09
N GLN A 128 11.01 9.42 13.46
CA GLN A 128 9.68 9.74 13.98
C GLN A 128 9.32 8.90 15.21
N ASP A 129 9.58 7.59 15.15
CA ASP A 129 9.33 6.66 16.26
C ASP A 129 10.30 5.47 16.13
N LYS A 130 11.25 5.38 17.06
CA LYS A 130 12.30 4.35 17.01
C LYS A 130 11.79 2.96 17.41
N GLU A 131 10.80 2.90 18.28
CA GLU A 131 10.24 1.64 18.78
C GLU A 131 9.20 1.08 17.79
N LEU A 132 8.48 1.97 17.09
CA LEU A 132 7.51 1.61 16.07
C LEU A 132 7.73 2.41 14.77
N PRO A 133 8.78 2.07 13.99
CA PRO A 133 9.10 2.75 12.74
C PRO A 133 7.94 2.80 11.76
N THR A 134 7.84 3.90 11.01
CA THR A 134 6.76 4.12 10.03
C THR A 134 6.72 3.05 8.93
N PHE A 135 7.89 2.63 8.42
CA PHE A 135 8.01 1.65 7.35
C PHE A 135 8.71 0.38 7.83
N ARG A 136 8.14 -0.77 7.50
CA ARG A 136 8.63 -2.12 7.85
C ARG A 136 8.46 -3.13 6.70
N TYR A 137 7.95 -2.68 5.57
CA TYR A 137 7.70 -3.52 4.40
C TYR A 137 8.16 -2.82 3.13
N ILE A 138 8.59 -3.62 2.16
CA ILE A 138 8.75 -3.20 0.77
C ILE A 138 7.84 -4.09 -0.06
N VAL A 139 6.88 -3.47 -0.73
CA VAL A 139 5.80 -4.14 -1.45
C VAL A 139 6.02 -3.97 -2.94
N VAL A 140 6.04 -5.05 -3.71
CA VAL A 140 5.95 -4.99 -5.18
C VAL A 140 4.52 -5.27 -5.63
N GLY A 141 3.96 -4.38 -6.43
CA GLY A 141 2.65 -4.52 -7.05
C GLY A 141 2.80 -4.96 -8.48
N MET A 142 2.00 -5.93 -8.90
CA MET A 142 1.90 -6.34 -10.30
C MET A 142 0.46 -6.28 -10.78
N ALA A 143 0.25 -5.75 -11.97
CA ALA A 143 -1.07 -5.49 -12.51
C ALA A 143 -1.12 -5.80 -14.02
N PRO A 144 -2.33 -5.97 -14.60
CA PRO A 144 -2.44 -6.35 -16.01
C PRO A 144 -1.74 -5.39 -16.97
N GLY A 145 -1.28 -5.93 -18.10
CA GLY A 145 -0.48 -5.19 -19.09
C GLY A 145 0.97 -4.99 -18.68
N GLY A 146 1.45 -5.74 -17.69
CA GLY A 146 2.84 -5.71 -17.22
C GLY A 146 3.14 -4.57 -16.25
N ALA A 147 2.14 -3.83 -15.75
CA ALA A 147 2.39 -2.71 -14.84
C ALA A 147 2.98 -3.21 -13.50
N VAL A 148 4.06 -2.56 -13.05
CA VAL A 148 4.77 -2.87 -11.81
C VAL A 148 4.96 -1.59 -11.00
N ALA A 149 4.57 -1.62 -9.73
CA ALA A 149 4.82 -0.54 -8.77
C ALA A 149 5.59 -1.07 -7.57
N VAL A 150 6.33 -0.21 -6.88
CA VAL A 150 6.96 -0.56 -5.60
C VAL A 150 6.61 0.50 -4.56
N TRP A 151 6.26 0.06 -3.37
CA TRP A 151 6.00 0.91 -2.22
C TRP A 151 6.89 0.54 -1.04
N VAL A 152 7.18 1.54 -0.20
CA VAL A 152 7.54 1.31 1.20
C VAL A 152 6.26 1.38 2.04
N SER A 153 6.05 0.43 2.94
CA SER A 153 4.79 0.29 3.68
C SER A 153 4.98 -0.03 5.15
N GLY A 154 3.93 0.18 5.95
CA GLY A 154 3.89 0.02 7.39
C GLY A 154 2.70 0.79 7.97
N ARG A 155 2.96 1.79 8.82
CA ARG A 155 1.94 2.73 9.32
C ARG A 155 1.43 3.68 8.22
N GLU A 156 2.21 3.80 7.16
CA GLU A 156 1.93 4.57 5.95
C GLU A 156 2.45 3.77 4.76
N THR A 157 1.86 3.99 3.58
CA THR A 157 2.32 3.43 2.30
C THR A 157 2.71 4.57 1.36
N ARG A 158 3.91 4.50 0.77
CA ARG A 158 4.43 5.48 -0.20
C ARG A 158 4.97 4.81 -1.45
N GLU A 159 4.54 5.28 -2.62
CA GLU A 159 5.02 4.76 -3.90
C GLU A 159 6.44 5.30 -4.16
N VAL A 160 7.37 4.40 -4.44
CA VAL A 160 8.76 4.75 -4.74
C VAL A 160 9.12 4.53 -6.19
N PHE A 161 8.44 3.62 -6.90
CA PHE A 161 8.74 3.28 -8.29
C PHE A 161 7.47 2.86 -9.05
N PHE A 162 7.45 3.12 -10.35
CA PHE A 162 6.50 2.55 -11.30
C PHE A 162 7.15 2.29 -12.66
N GLY A 163 6.81 1.17 -13.29
CA GLY A 163 7.33 0.77 -14.60
C GLY A 163 6.54 -0.38 -15.22
N TYR A 164 7.05 -0.93 -16.33
CA TYR A 164 6.39 -1.99 -17.08
C TYR A 164 7.33 -3.17 -17.35
N ALA A 165 6.89 -4.34 -16.91
CA ALA A 165 7.46 -5.63 -17.26
C ALA A 165 7.07 -5.99 -18.71
N LYS A 166 7.91 -6.79 -19.36
CA LYS A 166 7.70 -7.24 -20.74
C LYS A 166 7.12 -8.65 -20.75
N PRO A 167 6.23 -8.98 -21.71
CA PRO A 167 5.77 -10.34 -21.86
C PRO A 167 6.94 -11.27 -22.21
N TYR A 168 6.89 -12.50 -21.71
CA TYR A 168 7.80 -13.57 -22.11
C TYR A 168 7.03 -14.90 -22.17
N GLU A 169 7.65 -15.90 -22.79
CA GLU A 169 7.08 -17.25 -22.92
C GLU A 169 7.96 -18.23 -22.14
N ASP A 170 7.32 -19.10 -21.36
CA ASP A 170 7.99 -20.16 -20.60
C ASP A 170 6.95 -21.20 -20.14
N ASP A 171 7.41 -22.39 -19.79
CA ASP A 171 6.58 -23.44 -19.24
C ASP A 171 6.14 -23.06 -17.81
N MET A 172 4.82 -23.09 -17.58
CA MET A 172 4.30 -22.81 -16.24
C MET A 172 4.29 -24.05 -15.36
N ARG A 173 4.61 -23.84 -14.08
CA ARG A 173 4.46 -24.85 -13.02
C ARG A 173 3.51 -24.36 -11.95
N ASP A 174 2.80 -25.26 -11.28
CA ASP A 174 2.01 -24.94 -10.11
C ASP A 174 2.92 -24.63 -8.89
N PRO A 175 2.39 -24.17 -7.75
CA PRO A 175 3.20 -23.86 -6.57
C PRO A 175 3.95 -25.07 -5.98
N LEU A 176 3.58 -26.30 -6.34
CA LEU A 176 4.25 -27.54 -5.95
C LEU A 176 5.31 -27.97 -6.98
N GLY A 177 5.51 -27.20 -8.05
CA GLY A 177 6.48 -27.48 -9.10
C GLY A 177 5.98 -28.40 -10.21
N SER A 178 4.71 -28.79 -10.22
CA SER A 178 4.14 -29.66 -11.25
C SER A 178 3.87 -28.87 -12.54
N PRO A 179 4.19 -29.40 -13.73
CA PRO A 179 3.91 -28.71 -15.00
C PRO A 179 2.41 -28.45 -15.21
N ILE A 180 2.07 -27.25 -15.65
CA ILE A 180 0.73 -26.84 -16.05
C ILE A 180 0.59 -27.01 -17.55
N LYS A 181 -0.05 -28.10 -17.99
CA LYS A 181 -0.20 -28.43 -19.42
C LYS A 181 -1.14 -27.50 -20.19
N ASN A 182 -2.11 -26.90 -19.50
CA ASN A 182 -3.09 -26.00 -20.09
C ASN A 182 -3.22 -24.74 -19.22
N THR A 183 -2.48 -23.70 -19.60
CA THR A 183 -2.42 -22.43 -18.88
C THR A 183 -3.76 -21.69 -18.92
N LEU A 184 -4.52 -21.81 -20.02
CA LEU A 184 -5.85 -21.23 -20.14
C LEU A 184 -6.85 -21.85 -19.16
N GLU A 185 -6.89 -23.18 -19.07
CA GLU A 185 -7.77 -23.86 -18.10
C GLU A 185 -7.36 -23.51 -16.65
N TYR A 186 -6.05 -23.47 -16.39
CA TYR A 186 -5.52 -23.03 -15.10
C TYR A 186 -5.96 -21.59 -14.77
N ALA A 187 -5.93 -20.69 -15.75
CA ALA A 187 -6.38 -19.31 -15.61
C ALA A 187 -7.87 -19.25 -15.22
N GLN A 188 -8.71 -19.91 -16.02
CA GLN A 188 -10.15 -19.95 -15.85
C GLN A 188 -10.55 -20.55 -14.49
N ARG A 189 -9.89 -21.62 -14.05
CA ARG A 189 -10.14 -22.24 -12.74
C ARG A 189 -9.92 -21.27 -11.59
N ASN A 190 -8.89 -20.43 -11.66
CA ASN A 190 -8.60 -19.45 -10.63
C ASN A 190 -9.54 -18.23 -10.70
N LEU A 191 -9.94 -17.82 -11.90
CA LEU A 191 -10.90 -16.73 -12.08
C LEU A 191 -12.33 -17.10 -11.62
N LYS A 192 -12.70 -18.39 -11.61
CA LYS A 192 -13.99 -18.88 -11.07
C LYS A 192 -14.21 -18.54 -9.59
N TYR A 193 -13.16 -18.19 -8.83
CA TYR A 193 -13.27 -17.75 -7.45
C TYR A 193 -13.66 -16.26 -7.30
N LEU A 194 -13.76 -15.51 -8.40
CA LEU A 194 -14.34 -14.17 -8.36
C LEU A 194 -15.86 -14.25 -8.17
N ASN A 195 -16.43 -13.18 -7.60
CA ASN A 195 -17.87 -12.99 -7.63
C ASN A 195 -18.36 -13.00 -9.09
N VAL A 196 -19.49 -13.67 -9.36
CA VAL A 196 -19.99 -13.91 -10.72
C VAL A 196 -20.28 -12.60 -11.47
N ASP A 197 -20.82 -11.58 -10.81
CA ASP A 197 -21.13 -10.30 -11.44
C ASP A 197 -19.84 -9.56 -11.82
N ILE A 198 -18.81 -9.65 -10.97
CA ILE A 198 -17.48 -9.09 -11.24
C ILE A 198 -16.83 -9.81 -12.43
N TYR A 199 -16.88 -11.14 -12.44
CA TYR A 199 -16.30 -11.95 -13.51
C TYR A 199 -16.97 -11.63 -14.85
N GLU A 200 -18.29 -11.67 -14.94
CA GLU A 200 -19.01 -11.38 -16.18
C GLU A 200 -18.82 -9.93 -16.64
N ARG A 201 -18.74 -8.97 -15.70
CA ARG A 201 -18.43 -7.58 -16.04
C ARG A 201 -17.04 -7.45 -16.66
N ILE A 202 -15.99 -7.95 -16.01
CA ILE A 202 -14.61 -7.85 -16.54
C ILE A 202 -14.48 -8.62 -17.86
N LYS A 203 -15.14 -9.78 -17.99
CA LYS A 203 -15.18 -10.53 -19.25
C LYS A 203 -15.84 -9.75 -20.40
N LYS A 204 -16.87 -8.96 -20.10
CA LYS A 204 -17.60 -8.13 -21.08
C LYS A 204 -16.84 -6.83 -21.41
N GLU A 205 -16.35 -6.14 -20.40
CA GLU A 205 -15.71 -4.81 -20.53
C GLU A 205 -14.23 -4.90 -20.88
N GLY A 206 -13.59 -6.03 -20.57
CA GLY A 206 -12.16 -6.24 -20.73
C GLY A 206 -11.34 -5.72 -19.54
N VAL A 207 -10.04 -5.98 -19.61
CA VAL A 207 -9.06 -5.45 -18.65
C VAL A 207 -8.86 -3.95 -18.91
N PRO A 208 -8.89 -3.08 -17.87
CA PRO A 208 -8.73 -1.65 -18.01
C PRO A 208 -7.25 -1.26 -18.17
N PHE A 209 -6.63 -1.62 -19.30
CA PHE A 209 -5.23 -1.30 -19.57
C PHE A 209 -4.93 0.21 -19.44
N GLY A 210 -3.77 0.53 -18.89
CA GLY A 210 -3.33 1.92 -18.66
C GLY A 210 -3.94 2.61 -17.44
N ILE A 211 -4.92 2.02 -16.75
CA ILE A 211 -5.53 2.65 -15.58
C ILE A 211 -4.52 2.83 -14.43
N TRP A 212 -3.63 1.85 -14.23
CA TRP A 212 -2.61 1.89 -13.19
C TRP A 212 -1.61 3.02 -13.42
N GLU A 213 -1.37 3.42 -14.67
CA GLU A 213 -0.56 4.61 -15.00
C GLU A 213 -1.25 5.90 -14.56
N LYS A 214 -2.53 6.01 -14.94
CA LYS A 214 -3.34 7.20 -14.72
C LYS A 214 -3.51 7.56 -13.24
N TYR A 215 -3.44 6.58 -12.35
CA TYR A 215 -3.54 6.80 -10.91
C TYR A 215 -2.45 7.72 -10.32
N ARG A 216 -1.33 7.94 -11.02
CA ARG A 216 -0.29 8.89 -10.61
C ARG A 216 -0.57 10.33 -11.03
N LYS A 217 -1.64 10.60 -11.77
CA LYS A 217 -2.04 11.97 -12.09
C LYS A 217 -2.38 12.69 -10.78
N ALA A 218 -1.66 13.78 -10.53
CA ALA A 218 -1.75 14.54 -9.30
C ALA A 218 -2.37 15.93 -9.54
N TYR A 219 -3.01 16.46 -8.50
CA TYR A 219 -3.62 17.78 -8.48
C TYR A 219 -3.22 18.52 -7.20
N PRO A 220 -3.15 19.86 -7.19
CA PRO A 220 -2.87 20.63 -5.99
C PRO A 220 -4.12 20.70 -5.11
N TRP A 221 -4.25 19.81 -4.13
CA TRP A 221 -5.49 19.72 -3.35
C TRP A 221 -5.30 19.51 -1.83
N SER A 222 -6.27 20.01 -1.05
CA SER A 222 -6.27 19.96 0.42
C SER A 222 -7.66 19.58 0.96
N PHE A 223 -7.76 19.35 2.28
CA PHE A 223 -9.00 18.99 2.96
C PHE A 223 -9.55 20.16 3.77
N ALA A 224 -10.88 20.26 3.83
CA ALA A 224 -11.58 21.12 4.76
C ALA A 224 -12.80 20.38 5.33
N SER A 225 -13.33 20.84 6.47
CA SER A 225 -14.60 20.38 7.00
C SER A 225 -15.62 21.52 7.00
N SER A 226 -16.90 21.18 6.86
CA SER A 226 -17.99 22.14 6.99
C SER A 226 -17.90 22.94 8.30
N PRO A 227 -18.32 24.22 8.30
CA PRO A 227 -18.30 25.06 9.49
C PRO A 227 -18.94 24.38 10.71
N GLY A 228 -18.26 24.50 11.87
CA GLY A 228 -18.73 23.91 13.13
C GLY A 228 -18.52 22.39 13.26
N LYS A 229 -17.93 21.72 12.26
CA LYS A 229 -17.57 20.31 12.34
C LYS A 229 -16.06 20.16 12.55
N GLN A 230 -15.68 19.55 13.66
CA GLN A 230 -14.28 19.22 13.94
C GLN A 230 -13.99 17.76 13.59
N LEU A 231 -12.93 17.53 12.83
CA LEU A 231 -12.43 16.19 12.50
C LEU A 231 -11.25 15.86 13.41
N GLY A 232 -11.27 14.66 13.98
CA GLY A 232 -10.22 14.10 14.82
C GLY A 232 -9.21 13.30 13.99
N SER A 233 -8.91 12.06 14.39
CA SER A 233 -8.05 11.16 13.62
C SER A 233 -8.48 11.13 12.15
N PHE A 234 -7.54 11.32 11.22
CA PHE A 234 -7.81 11.39 9.80
C PHE A 234 -6.79 10.57 9.02
N GLY A 235 -7.26 9.71 8.12
CA GLY A 235 -6.47 8.95 7.17
C GLY A 235 -7.02 9.11 5.77
N VAL A 236 -6.14 9.05 4.78
CA VAL A 236 -6.48 9.04 3.36
C VAL A 236 -5.74 7.91 2.67
N SER A 237 -6.42 7.28 1.72
CA SER A 237 -5.86 6.34 0.75
C SER A 237 -6.03 6.91 -0.65
N PHE A 238 -5.16 6.50 -1.57
CA PHE A 238 -5.11 6.98 -2.96
C PHE A 238 -5.25 5.83 -3.94
N PHE A 239 -5.69 6.13 -5.17
CA PHE A 239 -5.83 5.10 -6.20
C PHE A 239 -4.49 4.49 -6.64
N ASN A 240 -3.37 5.21 -6.52
CA ASN A 240 -2.04 4.66 -6.79
C ASN A 240 -1.51 3.72 -5.68
N GLY A 241 -2.32 3.43 -4.65
CA GLY A 241 -1.96 2.52 -3.55
C GLY A 241 -1.25 3.20 -2.38
N GLU A 242 -1.01 4.51 -2.43
CA GLU A 242 -0.50 5.24 -1.27
C GLU A 242 -1.56 5.40 -0.17
N SER A 243 -1.12 5.49 1.08
CA SER A 243 -2.00 5.78 2.21
C SER A 243 -1.23 6.38 3.38
N TYR A 244 -1.86 7.31 4.11
CA TYR A 244 -1.27 7.92 5.29
C TYR A 244 -2.27 8.67 6.16
N ARG A 245 -1.83 9.00 7.37
CA ARG A 245 -2.55 9.88 8.29
C ARG A 245 -2.25 11.35 8.02
N ILE A 246 -3.27 12.17 8.22
CA ILE A 246 -3.16 13.63 8.15
C ILE A 246 -3.45 14.18 9.54
N ASN A 247 -2.59 15.09 9.99
CA ASN A 247 -2.79 15.76 11.27
C ASN A 247 -3.96 16.74 11.18
N THR A 248 -4.82 16.72 12.21
CA THR A 248 -5.93 17.65 12.38
C THR A 248 -5.65 18.63 13.53
N PRO A 249 -6.16 19.88 13.47
CA PRO A 249 -6.91 20.48 12.37
C PRO A 249 -6.07 20.61 11.10
N PHE A 250 -6.72 20.52 9.93
CA PHE A 250 -6.01 20.59 8.65
C PHE A 250 -5.29 21.92 8.53
N LYS A 251 -3.99 21.87 8.20
CA LYS A 251 -3.28 23.02 7.66
C LYS A 251 -3.47 22.98 6.15
N GLU A 252 -3.85 24.11 5.55
CA GLU A 252 -3.93 24.22 4.10
C GLU A 252 -2.59 23.81 3.49
N ASN A 253 -2.63 22.76 2.69
CA ASN A 253 -1.47 22.20 2.02
C ASN A 253 -1.91 21.65 0.67
N TYR A 254 -1.86 22.51 -0.35
CA TYR A 254 -2.21 22.21 -1.73
C TYR A 254 -1.04 21.59 -2.50
N ALA A 255 -0.25 20.73 -1.86
CA ALA A 255 0.73 19.91 -2.55
C ALA A 255 0.06 19.00 -3.58
N ASP A 256 0.76 18.74 -4.69
CA ASP A 256 0.32 17.81 -5.72
C ASP A 256 0.16 16.41 -5.14
N LYS A 257 -1.08 15.91 -5.15
CA LYS A 257 -1.47 14.62 -4.62
C LYS A 257 -2.32 13.84 -5.62
N PRO A 258 -2.19 12.50 -5.69
CA PRO A 258 -3.07 11.68 -6.51
C PRO A 258 -4.55 11.83 -6.11
N VAL A 259 -5.43 11.26 -6.94
CA VAL A 259 -6.86 11.16 -6.63
C VAL A 259 -7.06 10.26 -5.40
N PRO A 260 -7.82 10.69 -4.38
CA PRO A 260 -8.08 9.87 -3.20
C PRO A 260 -9.01 8.71 -3.55
N SER A 261 -8.71 7.51 -3.05
CA SER A 261 -9.59 6.33 -3.13
C SER A 261 -10.52 6.24 -1.94
N GLY A 262 -10.14 6.79 -0.79
CA GLY A 262 -11.00 6.86 0.38
C GLY A 262 -10.43 7.72 1.51
N ILE A 263 -11.30 8.09 2.44
CA ILE A 263 -10.94 8.78 3.69
C ILE A 263 -11.57 8.08 4.89
N GLY A 264 -10.81 8.03 5.98
CA GLY A 264 -11.27 7.54 7.27
C GLY A 264 -11.08 8.60 8.33
N PHE A 265 -12.14 8.95 9.08
CA PHE A 265 -12.01 9.97 10.11
C PHE A 265 -12.96 9.82 11.28
N THR A 266 -12.67 10.55 12.37
CA THR A 266 -13.55 10.60 13.54
C THR A 266 -14.11 12.00 13.74
N THR A 267 -15.34 12.14 14.22
CA THR A 267 -15.91 13.45 14.58
C THR A 267 -16.81 13.34 15.81
N LEU A 268 -16.91 14.44 16.56
CA LEU A 268 -17.81 14.59 17.71
C LEU A 268 -19.01 15.44 17.26
N PHE A 269 -20.10 14.80 16.87
CA PHE A 269 -21.32 15.45 16.38
C PHE A 269 -22.50 14.49 16.54
N PRO A 270 -23.73 14.93 16.91
CA PRO A 270 -24.16 16.32 17.09
C PRO A 270 -24.01 16.89 18.49
N ASP A 271 -23.79 16.04 19.50
CA ASP A 271 -23.83 16.42 20.92
C ASP A 271 -22.47 16.85 21.51
N ASN A 272 -21.41 16.86 20.69
CA ASN A 272 -20.02 17.06 21.09
C ASN A 272 -19.50 16.08 22.18
N LYS A 273 -20.19 14.96 22.40
CA LYS A 273 -19.84 13.94 23.41
C LYS A 273 -19.59 12.58 22.77
N THR A 274 -20.40 12.22 21.79
CA THR A 274 -20.34 10.91 21.15
C THR A 274 -19.40 10.94 19.95
N LYS A 275 -18.41 10.04 19.95
CA LYS A 275 -17.44 9.92 18.86
C LYS A 275 -17.97 8.98 17.79
N TYR A 276 -18.06 9.50 16.56
CA TYR A 276 -18.45 8.72 15.39
C TYR A 276 -17.24 8.49 14.48
N VAL A 277 -17.12 7.28 13.94
CA VAL A 277 -16.12 6.89 12.93
C VAL A 277 -16.80 6.89 11.57
N TYR A 278 -16.15 7.48 10.58
CA TYR A 278 -16.59 7.52 9.19
C TYR A 278 -15.53 6.87 8.30
N GLY A 279 -15.96 5.99 7.40
CA GLY A 279 -15.21 5.58 6.23
C GLY A 279 -16.00 5.99 4.98
N ILE A 280 -15.33 6.64 4.04
CA ILE A 280 -15.93 7.07 2.77
C ILE A 280 -14.99 6.69 1.64
N ASN A 281 -15.46 5.87 0.70
CA ASN A 281 -14.73 5.47 -0.49
C ASN A 281 -15.26 6.22 -1.72
N PHE A 282 -14.35 6.54 -2.64
CA PHE A 282 -14.62 7.35 -3.82
C PHE A 282 -14.67 6.51 -5.10
N ASP A 283 -15.48 6.91 -6.07
CA ASP A 283 -15.38 6.43 -7.44
C ASP A 283 -14.26 7.16 -8.18
N TYR A 284 -13.38 6.40 -8.84
CA TYR A 284 -12.24 7.00 -9.54
C TYR A 284 -12.68 7.92 -10.67
N ALA A 285 -13.61 7.47 -11.51
CA ALA A 285 -13.99 8.20 -12.72
C ALA A 285 -14.63 9.54 -12.37
N GLU A 286 -15.62 9.54 -11.48
CA GLU A 286 -16.27 10.77 -11.02
C GLU A 286 -15.29 11.72 -10.33
N THR A 287 -14.46 11.21 -9.42
CA THR A 287 -13.56 12.06 -8.63
C THR A 287 -12.46 12.66 -9.51
N ALA A 288 -11.87 11.86 -10.40
CA ALA A 288 -10.83 12.32 -11.32
C ALA A 288 -11.39 13.34 -12.33
N GLU A 289 -12.60 13.14 -12.85
CA GLU A 289 -13.26 14.09 -13.75
C GLU A 289 -13.53 15.43 -13.05
N ALA A 290 -14.06 15.38 -11.82
CA ALA A 290 -14.31 16.59 -11.03
C ALA A 290 -13.01 17.33 -10.68
N MET A 291 -11.95 16.62 -10.32
CA MET A 291 -10.64 17.21 -10.06
C MET A 291 -10.03 17.82 -11.33
N GLU A 292 -10.12 17.16 -12.48
CA GLU A 292 -9.63 17.69 -13.76
C GLU A 292 -10.33 19.01 -14.11
N LYS A 293 -11.65 19.05 -13.98
CA LYS A 293 -12.44 20.23 -14.27
C LYS A 293 -12.04 21.39 -13.36
N LEU A 294 -11.98 21.16 -12.04
CA LEU A 294 -11.71 22.21 -11.05
C LEU A 294 -10.26 22.65 -11.01
N GLY A 295 -9.32 21.77 -11.35
CA GLY A 295 -7.88 22.00 -11.34
C GLY A 295 -7.31 22.62 -12.62
N THR A 296 -8.16 22.97 -13.59
CA THR A 296 -7.74 23.62 -14.84
C THR A 296 -6.83 24.82 -14.54
N ASN A 297 -5.72 24.95 -15.27
CA ASN A 297 -4.69 25.97 -15.05
C ASN A 297 -4.00 25.93 -13.66
N GLY A 298 -3.95 24.76 -13.01
CA GLY A 298 -3.27 24.58 -11.73
C GLY A 298 -4.01 25.19 -10.55
N GLN A 299 -5.33 25.34 -10.66
CA GLN A 299 -6.15 25.84 -9.56
C GLN A 299 -6.16 24.88 -8.38
N GLU A 300 -6.04 25.44 -7.18
CA GLU A 300 -6.10 24.71 -5.92
C GLU A 300 -7.52 24.16 -5.67
N ILE A 301 -7.59 22.90 -5.23
CA ILE A 301 -8.85 22.20 -4.98
C ILE A 301 -8.99 21.89 -3.50
N THR A 302 -10.13 22.19 -2.92
CA THR A 302 -10.51 21.78 -1.57
C THR A 302 -11.50 20.63 -1.62
N LEU A 303 -11.18 19.51 -0.98
CA LEU A 303 -12.11 18.45 -0.65
C LEU A 303 -12.82 18.80 0.66
N LEU A 304 -14.07 19.24 0.53
CA LEU A 304 -14.93 19.67 1.64
C LEU A 304 -15.74 18.48 2.18
N ILE A 305 -15.56 18.21 3.47
CA ILE A 305 -16.19 17.09 4.17
C ILE A 305 -17.33 17.59 5.07
N ASN A 306 -18.53 17.12 4.78
CA ASN A 306 -19.74 17.47 5.53
C ASN A 306 -20.34 16.25 6.25
N PRO A 307 -19.85 15.89 7.45
CA PRO A 307 -20.34 14.73 8.18
C PRO A 307 -21.72 14.99 8.78
N ILE A 308 -22.66 14.10 8.50
CA ILE A 308 -24.06 14.14 8.96
C ILE A 308 -24.47 12.76 9.51
N LEU A 309 -25.49 12.73 10.37
CA LEU A 309 -26.18 11.50 10.79
C LEU A 309 -27.57 11.40 10.12
N PRO A 310 -28.00 10.21 9.66
CA PRO A 310 -27.22 8.96 9.56
C PRO A 310 -26.00 9.11 8.63
N LYS A 311 -24.95 8.30 8.85
CA LYS A 311 -23.65 8.46 8.16
C LYS A 311 -23.79 8.54 6.63
N THR A 312 -24.73 7.77 6.09
CA THR A 312 -25.11 7.70 4.67
C THR A 312 -25.63 8.99 4.05
N LYS A 313 -25.93 10.01 4.87
CA LYS A 313 -26.31 11.36 4.39
C LYS A 313 -25.15 12.35 4.38
N SER A 314 -23.94 11.93 4.74
CA SER A 314 -22.77 12.80 4.67
C SER A 314 -22.43 13.09 3.22
N THR A 315 -22.03 14.32 2.94
CA THR A 315 -21.67 14.73 1.58
C THR A 315 -20.19 15.07 1.50
N ILE A 316 -19.62 14.82 0.32
CA ILE A 316 -18.28 15.25 -0.05
C ILE A 316 -18.40 16.12 -1.30
N SER A 317 -17.76 17.29 -1.27
CA SER A 317 -17.68 18.17 -2.43
C SER A 317 -16.25 18.58 -2.72
N LEU A 318 -15.94 18.82 -3.98
CA LEU A 318 -14.70 19.44 -4.43
C LEU A 318 -14.99 20.88 -4.84
N THR A 319 -14.13 21.83 -4.47
CA THR A 319 -14.27 23.24 -4.86
C THR A 319 -12.93 23.91 -5.11
N ASN A 320 -12.89 24.85 -6.06
CA ASN A 320 -11.77 25.76 -6.28
C ASN A 320 -12.08 27.21 -5.86
N GLY A 321 -13.11 27.39 -5.01
CA GLY A 321 -13.61 28.70 -4.56
C GLY A 321 -14.55 29.42 -5.53
N LYS A 322 -14.55 29.05 -6.82
CA LYS A 322 -15.48 29.60 -7.84
C LYS A 322 -16.61 28.64 -8.18
N GLU A 323 -16.26 27.37 -8.34
CA GLU A 323 -17.19 26.28 -8.64
C GLU A 323 -17.11 25.23 -7.51
N THR A 324 -18.23 24.55 -7.28
CA THR A 324 -18.31 23.42 -6.35
C THR A 324 -19.01 22.25 -7.04
N ILE A 325 -18.42 21.06 -6.95
CA ILE A 325 -18.95 19.81 -7.49
C ILE A 325 -19.12 18.85 -6.32
N GLU A 326 -20.35 18.43 -6.05
CA GLU A 326 -20.63 17.38 -5.06
C GLU A 326 -20.47 16.00 -5.70
N LEU A 327 -19.71 15.11 -5.05
CA LEU A 327 -19.49 13.75 -5.51
C LEU A 327 -20.72 12.89 -5.19
N LYS A 328 -21.27 12.20 -6.18
CA LYS A 328 -22.51 11.41 -6.08
C LYS A 328 -22.25 9.92 -5.97
N LYS A 329 -21.10 9.43 -6.44
CA LYS A 329 -20.67 8.03 -6.38
C LYS A 329 -19.68 7.82 -5.24
N ILE A 330 -20.15 8.05 -4.03
CA ILE A 330 -19.43 7.70 -2.81
C ILE A 330 -20.12 6.52 -2.12
N THR A 331 -19.33 5.71 -1.40
CA THR A 331 -19.85 4.63 -0.56
C THR A 331 -19.39 4.86 0.88
N HIS A 332 -20.27 4.57 1.83
CA HIS A 332 -19.98 4.71 3.26
C HIS A 332 -19.70 3.34 3.84
N ASP A 333 -18.59 3.21 4.56
CA ASP A 333 -18.31 2.03 5.37
C ASP A 333 -19.07 2.16 6.70
N ASP A 334 -19.64 1.03 7.16
CA ASP A 334 -20.44 0.97 8.38
C ASP A 334 -19.62 1.16 9.67
#